data_AF-A0A7Y2JWR7-F1
#
_entry.id   AF-A0A7Y2JWR7-F1
#
_cell.length_a   1.000
_cell.length_b   1.000
_cell.length_c   1.000
_cell.angle_alpha   90.00
_cell.angle_beta   90.00
_cell.angle_gamma   90.00
#
_symmetry.space_group_name_H-M   'P 1'
#
loop_
_entity.id
_entity.type
_entity.pdbx_description
1 polymer ?
#
loop_
_entity_poly.entity_id
_entity_poly.type
_entity_poly.pdbx_seq_one_letter_code
_entity_poly.pdbx_strand_id
1 'polypeptide(L)'
;MNSISLKALLVSALATAVFASGSALAVPFSITGASFTPGTGYGIDRNNSGNPTENANSTLLDVRFSNASFAAQNFDLNTVGEFKTFSMGSIDFWETNGSQGIRTAETDFLNIMATLIFASPDSGNKVFTTNGMATIGSVQDAATDLTIDWTSQLVSFGTTGQYRIDLGSLAFSRASTANNTAGFRDAQVTVTLLALDRPPVNVPEPSSLALAGMGLLAAAGVMRRRKH
;
A
#
# COMPACT_ATOMS: atom_id res chain seq x y z
N MET A 1 2.00 79.65 25.84
CA MET A 1 2.93 78.88 24.99
C MET A 1 3.30 77.61 25.74
N ASN A 2 2.40 76.63 25.79
CA ASN A 2 2.24 75.48 24.89
C ASN A 2 3.20 74.30 25.22
N SER A 3 2.69 73.44 26.11
CA SER A 3 2.78 71.97 26.18
C SER A 3 4.03 71.26 25.65
N ILE A 4 4.76 70.61 26.57
CA ILE A 4 5.78 69.59 26.30
C ILE A 4 5.08 68.27 25.95
N SER A 5 5.31 67.79 24.72
CA SER A 5 4.71 66.57 24.16
C SER A 5 5.41 65.31 24.71
N LEU A 6 4.63 64.47 25.40
CA LEU A 6 5.02 63.15 25.89
C LEU A 6 5.00 62.16 24.71
N LYS A 7 6.15 61.93 24.07
CA LYS A 7 6.29 60.91 23.03
C LYS A 7 6.38 59.52 23.68
N ALA A 8 5.26 58.79 23.65
CA ALA A 8 5.19 57.39 24.04
C ALA A 8 5.93 56.52 23.00
N LEU A 9 7.02 55.88 23.44
CA LEU A 9 7.77 54.91 22.66
C LEU A 9 7.08 53.54 22.82
N LEU A 10 6.17 53.19 21.90
CA LEU A 10 5.68 51.81 21.79
C LEU A 10 6.77 50.96 21.12
N VAL A 11 7.42 50.10 21.90
CA VAL A 11 8.28 49.02 21.39
C VAL A 11 7.40 47.78 21.27
N SER A 12 6.90 47.50 20.06
CA SER A 12 6.24 46.24 19.73
C SER A 12 7.29 45.15 19.56
N ALA A 13 7.44 44.29 20.57
CA ALA A 13 8.24 43.07 20.48
C ALA A 13 7.49 42.08 19.58
N LEU A 14 7.85 42.05 18.30
CA LEU A 14 7.38 41.05 17.36
C LEU A 14 8.10 39.72 17.67
N ALA A 15 7.45 38.85 18.45
CA ALA A 15 7.96 37.50 18.69
C ALA A 15 7.78 36.68 17.41
N THR A 16 8.84 36.60 16.60
CA THR A 16 8.90 35.70 15.44
C THR A 16 8.97 34.27 15.98
N ALA A 17 7.83 33.59 16.04
CA ALA A 17 7.79 32.15 16.27
C ALA A 17 8.44 31.47 15.06
N VAL A 18 9.72 31.09 15.20
CA VAL A 18 10.38 30.22 14.24
C VAL A 18 9.76 28.84 14.43
N PHE A 19 8.76 28.51 13.61
CA PHE A 19 8.31 27.14 13.48
C PHE A 19 9.47 26.36 12.85
N ALA A 20 10.16 25.56 13.67
CA ALA A 20 11.10 24.59 13.17
C ALA A 20 10.33 23.59 12.31
N SER A 21 10.34 23.78 10.99
CA SER A 21 9.89 22.78 10.03
C SER A 21 10.91 21.63 10.09
N GLY A 22 10.67 20.67 10.97
CA GLY A 22 11.41 19.41 10.98
C GLY A 22 11.29 18.78 9.59
N SER A 23 12.41 18.48 8.96
CA SER A 23 12.44 17.68 7.73
C SER A 23 11.78 16.34 8.03
N ALA A 24 10.70 16.01 7.32
CA ALA A 24 10.11 14.68 7.38
C ALA A 24 11.19 13.64 7.04
N LEU A 25 11.39 12.66 7.92
CA LEU A 25 12.29 11.55 7.65
C LEU A 25 11.62 10.60 6.64
N ALA A 26 12.42 10.05 5.74
CA ALA A 26 11.97 9.04 4.79
C ALA A 26 11.43 7.81 5.54
N VAL A 27 10.36 7.21 5.02
CA VAL A 27 9.77 5.99 5.59
C VAL A 27 10.36 4.78 4.85
N PRO A 28 11.13 3.93 5.53
CA PRO A 28 11.72 2.74 4.91
C PRO A 28 10.71 1.60 4.81
N PHE A 29 10.58 1.04 3.62
CA PHE A 29 9.81 -0.15 3.33
C PHE A 29 10.73 -1.32 3.03
N SER A 30 10.49 -2.44 3.70
CA SER A 30 11.20 -3.69 3.48
C SER A 30 10.19 -4.83 3.38
N ILE A 31 10.14 -5.47 2.21
CA ILE A 31 9.21 -6.55 1.89
C ILE A 31 10.06 -7.75 1.52
N THR A 32 10.01 -8.79 2.35
CA THR A 32 10.95 -9.91 2.31
C THR A 32 10.39 -11.14 1.60
N GLY A 33 9.08 -11.20 1.40
CA GLY A 33 8.43 -12.35 0.77
C GLY A 33 7.09 -11.99 0.15
N ALA A 34 6.72 -12.77 -0.86
CA ALA A 34 5.40 -12.77 -1.47
C ALA A 34 4.97 -14.21 -1.76
N SER A 35 3.68 -14.51 -1.69
CA SER A 35 3.14 -15.82 -2.07
C SER A 35 1.70 -15.73 -2.56
N PHE A 36 1.30 -16.75 -3.32
CA PHE A 36 -0.09 -17.03 -3.66
C PHE A 36 -0.51 -18.36 -3.06
N THR A 37 -1.73 -18.41 -2.55
CA THR A 37 -2.42 -19.64 -2.16
C THR A 37 -3.74 -19.68 -2.93
N PRO A 38 -3.78 -20.36 -4.09
CA PRO A 38 -5.02 -20.55 -4.84
C PRO A 38 -5.98 -21.48 -4.08
N GLY A 39 -7.27 -21.25 -4.29
CA GLY A 39 -8.36 -22.10 -3.82
C GLY A 39 -8.42 -23.43 -4.56
N THR A 40 -9.31 -24.29 -4.10
CA THR A 40 -9.41 -25.67 -4.61
C THR A 40 -10.06 -25.78 -5.99
N GLY A 41 -10.67 -24.71 -6.49
CA GLY A 41 -11.22 -24.66 -7.85
C GLY A 41 -10.17 -24.46 -8.95
N TYR A 42 -8.90 -24.22 -8.59
CA TYR A 42 -7.80 -24.11 -9.54
C TYR A 42 -7.02 -25.41 -9.63
N GLY A 43 -6.60 -25.79 -10.84
CA GLY A 43 -5.75 -26.95 -11.04
C GLY A 43 -5.73 -27.42 -12.48
N ILE A 44 -5.15 -28.60 -12.68
CA ILE A 44 -5.18 -29.28 -13.97
C ILE A 44 -5.95 -30.56 -13.75
N ASP A 45 -7.03 -30.78 -14.50
CA ASP A 45 -7.73 -32.05 -14.47
C ASP A 45 -6.81 -33.12 -15.08
N ARG A 46 -6.59 -34.23 -14.36
CA ARG A 46 -5.71 -35.32 -14.80
C ARG A 46 -6.46 -36.63 -14.86
N ASN A 47 -6.17 -37.44 -15.87
CA ASN A 47 -6.64 -38.83 -15.91
C ASN A 47 -5.84 -39.74 -14.96
N ASN A 48 -6.26 -41.01 -14.90
CA ASN A 48 -5.61 -42.07 -14.11
C ASN A 48 -4.14 -42.33 -14.51
N SER A 49 -3.68 -41.83 -15.66
CA SER A 49 -2.27 -41.89 -16.10
C SER A 49 -1.48 -40.65 -15.71
N GLY A 50 -2.09 -39.68 -15.02
CA GLY A 50 -1.46 -38.42 -14.61
C GLY A 50 -1.33 -37.38 -15.72
N ASN A 51 -1.87 -37.65 -16.91
CA ASN A 51 -1.84 -36.72 -18.04
C ASN A 51 -2.95 -35.68 -17.90
N PRO A 52 -2.70 -34.40 -18.24
CA PRO A 52 -3.74 -33.38 -18.34
C PRO A 52 -4.85 -33.87 -19.27
N THR A 53 -6.09 -33.75 -18.81
CA THR A 53 -7.28 -34.18 -19.54
C THR A 53 -8.34 -33.11 -19.50
N GLU A 54 -7.98 -31.89 -19.88
CA GLU A 54 -8.95 -30.85 -20.18
C GLU A 54 -9.94 -31.41 -21.21
N ASN A 55 -11.08 -31.90 -20.70
CA ASN A 55 -12.08 -32.63 -21.47
C ASN A 55 -13.49 -32.31 -20.97
N ALA A 56 -14.47 -33.03 -21.54
CA ALA A 56 -15.87 -32.81 -21.24
C ALA A 56 -16.29 -33.04 -19.76
N ASN A 57 -15.39 -33.42 -18.86
CA ASN A 57 -15.61 -33.61 -17.44
C ASN A 57 -14.64 -32.79 -16.57
N SER A 58 -13.96 -31.78 -17.12
CA SER A 58 -13.14 -30.86 -16.33
C SER A 58 -13.96 -30.19 -15.21
N THR A 59 -13.33 -30.03 -14.05
CA THR A 59 -13.87 -29.43 -12.83
C THR A 59 -12.93 -28.38 -12.23
N LEU A 60 -11.71 -28.24 -12.74
CA LEU A 60 -10.71 -27.32 -12.23
C LEU A 60 -10.31 -26.34 -13.33
N LEU A 61 -10.21 -25.06 -12.98
CA LEU A 61 -9.73 -24.03 -13.89
C LEU A 61 -8.20 -24.01 -13.93
N ASP A 62 -7.56 -24.16 -15.11
CA ASP A 62 -6.09 -24.13 -15.24
C ASP A 62 -5.57 -22.70 -15.16
N VAL A 63 -5.35 -22.24 -13.94
CA VAL A 63 -4.66 -20.99 -13.61
C VAL A 63 -3.44 -21.31 -12.75
N ARG A 64 -2.28 -20.84 -13.21
CA ARG A 64 -1.00 -21.14 -12.56
C ARG A 64 -0.45 -19.88 -11.91
N PHE A 65 -0.23 -19.98 -10.61
CA PHE A 65 0.29 -18.89 -9.80
C PHE A 65 1.75 -19.17 -9.48
N SER A 66 2.61 -18.16 -9.64
CA SER A 66 4.04 -18.29 -9.34
C SER A 66 4.56 -17.00 -8.71
N ASN A 67 5.28 -17.14 -7.61
CA ASN A 67 6.05 -16.07 -6.97
C ASN A 67 7.55 -16.18 -7.29
N ALA A 68 7.95 -17.03 -8.24
CA ALA A 68 9.37 -17.28 -8.55
C ALA A 68 10.12 -16.04 -9.04
N SER A 69 9.41 -15.07 -9.64
CA SER A 69 9.97 -13.79 -10.08
C SER A 69 10.06 -12.74 -8.96
N PHE A 70 9.54 -13.02 -7.77
CA PHE A 70 9.62 -12.08 -6.66
C PHE A 70 11.06 -11.97 -6.15
N ALA A 71 11.51 -10.73 -6.00
CA ALA A 71 12.72 -10.39 -5.27
C ALA A 71 12.34 -9.49 -4.07
N ALA A 72 13.09 -9.60 -2.97
CA ALA A 72 12.89 -8.74 -1.81
C ALA A 72 12.99 -7.26 -2.21
N GLN A 73 12.05 -6.46 -1.73
CA GLN A 73 11.96 -5.04 -2.05
C GLN A 73 12.45 -4.21 -0.86
N ASN A 74 13.35 -3.28 -1.12
CA ASN A 74 13.77 -2.28 -0.13
C ASN A 74 13.75 -0.91 -0.82
N PHE A 75 13.00 0.03 -0.27
CA PHE A 75 12.85 1.38 -0.81
C PHE A 75 12.38 2.35 0.27
N ASP A 76 12.55 3.64 0.00
CA ASP A 76 12.10 4.71 0.88
C ASP A 76 11.02 5.54 0.19
N LEU A 77 9.99 5.96 0.94
CA LEU A 77 9.04 6.96 0.51
C LEU A 77 9.17 8.20 1.40
N ASN A 78 9.47 9.35 0.79
CA ASN A 78 9.86 10.58 1.47
C ASN A 78 8.67 11.51 1.69
N THR A 79 7.69 11.46 0.80
CA THR A 79 6.55 12.39 0.81
C THR A 79 5.21 11.66 0.69
N VAL A 80 4.18 12.23 1.30
CA VAL A 80 2.81 11.73 1.17
C VAL A 80 2.40 11.78 -0.30
N GLY A 81 1.85 10.68 -0.80
CA GLY A 81 1.49 10.47 -2.20
C GLY A 81 2.58 9.81 -3.03
N GLU A 82 3.82 9.71 -2.52
CA GLU A 82 4.87 8.92 -3.18
C GLU A 82 4.51 7.44 -3.14
N PHE A 83 4.90 6.70 -4.18
CA PHE A 83 4.58 5.29 -4.31
C PHE A 83 5.71 4.50 -4.97
N LYS A 84 5.71 3.19 -4.72
CA LYS A 84 6.56 2.22 -5.39
C LYS A 84 5.72 1.09 -5.93
N THR A 85 5.96 0.72 -7.18
CA THR A 85 5.38 -0.46 -7.82
C THR A 85 6.44 -1.53 -8.02
N PHE A 86 6.06 -2.79 -7.81
CA PHE A 86 6.90 -3.97 -8.05
C PHE A 86 6.02 -5.19 -8.40
N SER A 87 6.62 -6.24 -8.95
CA SER A 87 5.92 -7.50 -9.21
C SER A 87 6.01 -8.42 -8.00
N MET A 88 4.86 -8.97 -7.57
CA MET A 88 4.83 -10.03 -6.55
C MET A 88 4.99 -11.43 -7.13
N GLY A 89 4.89 -11.54 -8.46
CA GLY A 89 4.83 -12.82 -9.15
C GLY A 89 4.09 -12.72 -10.47
N SER A 90 3.68 -13.88 -10.98
CA SER A 90 2.94 -14.04 -12.23
C SER A 90 1.74 -14.96 -12.04
N ILE A 91 0.73 -14.72 -12.86
CA ILE A 91 -0.47 -15.53 -12.98
C ILE A 91 -0.63 -15.86 -14.45
N ASP A 92 -0.77 -17.14 -14.75
CA ASP A 92 -0.84 -17.64 -16.12
C ASP A 92 -2.11 -18.46 -16.34
N PHE A 93 -3.00 -17.93 -17.17
CA PHE A 93 -4.26 -18.55 -17.55
C PHE A 93 -4.05 -19.54 -18.70
N TRP A 94 -4.05 -20.83 -18.37
CA TRP A 94 -3.72 -21.93 -19.29
C TRP A 94 -4.91 -22.67 -19.87
N GLU A 95 -6.13 -22.25 -19.51
CA GLU A 95 -7.38 -22.87 -19.92
C GLU A 95 -7.51 -23.04 -21.44
N THR A 96 -8.12 -24.14 -21.88
CA THR A 96 -8.19 -24.49 -23.31
C THR A 96 -9.62 -24.76 -23.79
N ASN A 97 -9.86 -24.57 -25.09
CA ASN A 97 -11.13 -24.95 -25.71
C ASN A 97 -11.29 -26.46 -25.95
N GLY A 98 -10.37 -27.33 -25.49
CA GLY A 98 -10.48 -28.78 -25.64
C GLY A 98 -11.80 -29.34 -25.08
N SER A 99 -12.36 -28.64 -24.09
CA SER A 99 -13.59 -28.95 -23.36
C SER A 99 -14.79 -28.08 -23.74
N GLN A 100 -14.70 -27.30 -24.81
CA GLN A 100 -15.59 -26.17 -25.15
C GLN A 100 -15.32 -24.87 -24.36
N GLY A 101 -14.16 -24.78 -23.70
CA GLY A 101 -13.74 -23.63 -22.88
C GLY A 101 -14.14 -23.80 -21.41
N ILE A 102 -14.33 -22.70 -20.69
CA ILE A 102 -14.72 -22.70 -19.27
C ILE A 102 -16.15 -23.20 -19.12
N ARG A 103 -16.37 -24.08 -18.16
CA ARG A 103 -17.68 -24.68 -17.85
C ARG A 103 -18.16 -24.31 -16.47
N THR A 104 -19.45 -24.55 -16.22
CA THR A 104 -20.08 -24.28 -14.92
C THR A 104 -19.34 -24.91 -13.74
N ALA A 105 -18.80 -26.12 -13.91
CA ALA A 105 -18.09 -26.86 -12.87
C ALA A 105 -16.72 -26.27 -12.52
N GLU A 106 -16.20 -25.32 -13.30
CA GLU A 106 -14.90 -24.67 -13.09
C GLU A 106 -15.05 -23.25 -12.52
N THR A 107 -16.28 -22.85 -12.16
CA THR A 107 -16.59 -21.49 -11.68
C THR A 107 -16.71 -21.39 -10.16
N ASP A 108 -16.57 -22.50 -9.43
CA ASP A 108 -16.66 -22.56 -7.97
C ASP A 108 -15.28 -22.64 -7.30
N PHE A 109 -15.23 -22.27 -6.00
CA PHE A 109 -14.02 -22.32 -5.17
C PHE A 109 -12.78 -21.61 -5.74
N LEU A 110 -13.01 -20.56 -6.55
CA LEU A 110 -11.98 -19.74 -7.18
C LEU A 110 -11.37 -18.66 -6.26
N ASN A 111 -11.38 -18.88 -4.94
CA ASN A 111 -10.76 -17.95 -4.00
C ASN A 111 -9.24 -17.90 -4.19
N ILE A 112 -8.62 -16.73 -4.05
CA ILE A 112 -7.17 -16.57 -4.11
C ILE A 112 -6.74 -15.75 -2.90
N MET A 113 -5.73 -16.25 -2.20
CA MET A 113 -5.07 -15.51 -1.14
C MET A 113 -3.68 -15.09 -1.59
N ALA A 114 -3.42 -13.80 -1.67
CA ALA A 114 -2.10 -13.22 -1.90
C ALA A 114 -1.53 -12.73 -0.56
N THR A 115 -0.28 -13.07 -0.26
CA THR A 115 0.39 -12.65 0.98
C THR A 115 1.68 -11.91 0.67
N LEU A 116 1.89 -10.76 1.31
CA LEU A 116 3.17 -10.05 1.35
C LEU A 116 3.71 -10.05 2.79
N ILE A 117 5.02 -10.24 2.95
CA ILE A 117 5.68 -10.25 4.26
C ILE A 117 6.48 -8.95 4.40
N PHE A 118 6.02 -8.05 5.27
CA PHE A 118 6.69 -6.79 5.56
C PHE A 118 7.61 -6.96 6.78
N ALA A 119 8.79 -6.37 6.71
CA ALA A 119 9.71 -6.17 7.83
C ALA A 119 9.71 -4.71 8.32
N SER A 120 9.36 -3.75 7.46
CA SER A 120 9.16 -2.33 7.80
C SER A 120 8.19 -1.65 6.82
N PRO A 121 7.52 -0.54 7.20
CA PRO A 121 7.59 0.15 8.50
C PRO A 121 6.82 -0.55 9.63
N ASP A 122 5.93 -1.48 9.29
CA ASP A 122 5.28 -2.39 10.24
C ASP A 122 5.56 -3.85 9.85
N SER A 123 6.02 -4.64 10.81
CA SER A 123 6.34 -6.04 10.54
C SER A 123 5.08 -6.91 10.50
N GLY A 124 4.98 -7.82 9.54
CA GLY A 124 3.95 -8.85 9.51
C GLY A 124 3.38 -9.13 8.12
N ASN A 125 2.42 -10.05 8.08
CA ASN A 125 1.79 -10.47 6.83
C ASN A 125 0.67 -9.52 6.43
N LYS A 126 0.64 -9.15 5.15
CA LYS A 126 -0.45 -8.43 4.50
C LYS A 126 -1.16 -9.40 3.58
N VAL A 127 -2.38 -9.76 3.93
CA VAL A 127 -3.12 -10.88 3.33
C VAL A 127 -4.31 -10.35 2.56
N PHE A 128 -4.28 -10.48 1.23
CA PHE A 128 -5.35 -10.08 0.33
C PHE A 128 -6.13 -11.31 -0.07
N THR A 129 -7.45 -11.26 0.04
CA THR A 129 -8.34 -12.35 -0.37
C THR A 129 -9.31 -11.82 -1.41
N THR A 130 -9.48 -12.57 -2.49
CA THR A 130 -10.49 -12.30 -3.51
C THR A 130 -11.03 -13.60 -4.09
N ASN A 131 -12.07 -13.52 -4.90
CA ASN A 131 -12.55 -14.60 -5.75
C ASN A 131 -12.29 -14.25 -7.21
N GLY A 132 -11.70 -15.19 -7.94
CA GLY A 132 -11.69 -15.15 -9.40
C GLY A 132 -13.12 -15.24 -9.92
N MET A 133 -13.46 -14.42 -10.91
CA MET A 133 -14.72 -14.51 -11.64
C MET A 133 -14.43 -15.06 -13.03
N ALA A 134 -14.76 -16.33 -13.23
CA ALA A 134 -14.61 -17.01 -14.51
C ALA A 134 -15.93 -16.92 -15.30
N THR A 135 -15.82 -16.65 -16.61
CA THR A 135 -16.95 -16.57 -17.54
C THR A 135 -17.08 -17.89 -18.28
N ILE A 136 -18.24 -18.53 -18.20
CA ILE A 136 -18.53 -19.76 -18.94
C ILE A 136 -18.52 -19.47 -20.44
N GLY A 137 -17.84 -20.31 -21.21
CA GLY A 137 -17.80 -20.20 -22.67
C GLY A 137 -16.42 -20.48 -23.25
N SER A 138 -16.30 -20.23 -24.55
CA SER A 138 -15.04 -20.37 -25.27
C SER A 138 -13.99 -19.39 -24.74
N VAL A 139 -12.77 -19.88 -24.51
CA VAL A 139 -11.62 -19.03 -24.15
C VAL A 139 -10.83 -18.54 -25.37
N GLN A 140 -11.17 -19.00 -26.59
CA GLN A 140 -10.51 -18.60 -27.83
C GLN A 140 -11.22 -17.45 -28.55
N ASP A 141 -11.76 -16.51 -27.80
CA ASP A 141 -12.37 -15.30 -28.34
C ASP A 141 -11.83 -14.04 -27.68
N ALA A 142 -12.41 -12.89 -28.01
CA ALA A 142 -11.95 -11.60 -27.49
C ALA A 142 -12.57 -11.24 -26.13
N ALA A 143 -13.52 -12.04 -25.62
CA ALA A 143 -14.16 -11.80 -24.35
C ALA A 143 -13.20 -12.07 -23.19
N THR A 144 -13.51 -11.50 -22.03
CA THR A 144 -12.75 -11.75 -20.82
C THR A 144 -13.25 -13.04 -20.17
N ASP A 145 -12.34 -13.98 -20.02
CA ASP A 145 -12.61 -15.33 -19.53
C ASP A 145 -12.46 -15.41 -18.01
N LEU A 146 -11.50 -14.65 -17.45
CA LEU A 146 -11.23 -14.61 -16.01
C LEU A 146 -10.89 -13.18 -15.59
N THR A 147 -11.50 -12.73 -14.50
CA THR A 147 -11.08 -11.52 -13.80
C THR A 147 -10.71 -11.82 -12.35
N ILE A 148 -9.68 -11.17 -11.85
CA ILE A 148 -9.25 -11.20 -10.46
C ILE A 148 -9.17 -9.75 -10.00
N ASP A 149 -10.02 -9.36 -9.06
CA ASP A 149 -10.06 -7.99 -8.55
C ASP A 149 -9.71 -7.96 -7.06
N TRP A 150 -8.82 -7.08 -6.65
CA TRP A 150 -8.29 -7.06 -5.29
C TRP A 150 -8.76 -5.80 -4.55
N THR A 151 -9.19 -5.98 -3.31
CA THR A 151 -9.45 -4.85 -2.43
C THR A 151 -8.13 -4.32 -1.86
N SER A 152 -7.88 -3.02 -2.03
CA SER A 152 -6.74 -2.33 -1.42
C SER A 152 -6.73 -2.47 0.10
N GLN A 153 -5.53 -2.50 0.69
CA GLN A 153 -5.35 -2.52 2.13
C GLN A 153 -4.77 -1.21 2.64
N LEU A 154 -5.38 -0.66 3.69
CA LEU A 154 -4.84 0.45 4.45
C LEU A 154 -4.12 -0.11 5.68
N VAL A 155 -2.89 0.33 5.88
CA VAL A 155 -2.06 -0.10 6.99
C VAL A 155 -1.56 1.11 7.75
N SER A 156 -1.82 1.13 9.05
CA SER A 156 -1.27 2.13 9.96
C SER A 156 0.07 1.66 10.53
N PHE A 157 1.00 2.58 10.74
CA PHE A 157 2.27 2.32 11.39
C PHE A 157 2.66 3.49 12.30
N GLY A 158 3.49 3.20 13.31
CA GLY A 158 3.86 4.20 14.31
C GLY A 158 2.64 4.77 15.04
N THR A 159 2.61 6.09 15.22
CA THR A 159 1.50 6.81 15.90
C THR A 159 0.48 7.34 14.90
N THR A 160 0.94 7.93 13.79
CA THR A 160 0.09 8.61 12.80
C THR A 160 0.37 8.21 11.36
N GLY A 161 1.35 7.33 11.14
CA GLY A 161 1.75 6.86 9.82
C GLY A 161 0.67 5.98 9.19
N GLN A 162 0.49 6.12 7.88
CA GLN A 162 -0.41 5.27 7.11
C GLN A 162 0.10 5.08 5.69
N TYR A 163 -0.06 3.88 5.15
CA TYR A 163 0.17 3.59 3.74
C TYR A 163 -0.94 2.70 3.19
N ARG A 164 -1.06 2.68 1.86
CA ARG A 164 -1.98 1.82 1.13
C ARG A 164 -1.19 0.82 0.29
N ILE A 165 -1.67 -0.41 0.24
CA ILE A 165 -1.18 -1.44 -0.66
C ILE A 165 -2.31 -1.77 -1.64
N ASP A 166 -2.01 -1.63 -2.93
CA ASP A 166 -2.90 -1.97 -4.03
C ASP A 166 -2.30 -3.15 -4.78
N LEU A 167 -3.08 -4.23 -4.97
CA LEU A 167 -2.77 -5.27 -5.94
C LEU A 167 -3.55 -4.95 -7.22
N GLY A 168 -2.86 -4.91 -8.36
CA GLY A 168 -3.51 -4.60 -9.63
C GLY A 168 -4.56 -5.65 -10.00
N SER A 169 -5.76 -5.19 -10.38
CA SER A 169 -6.79 -6.07 -10.94
C SER A 169 -6.31 -6.65 -12.26
N LEU A 170 -6.65 -7.91 -12.50
CA LEU A 170 -6.21 -8.67 -13.67
C LEU A 170 -7.42 -9.15 -14.47
N ALA A 171 -7.29 -9.08 -15.80
CA ALA A 171 -8.25 -9.62 -16.74
C ALA A 171 -7.49 -10.47 -17.77
N PHE A 172 -8.03 -11.65 -18.02
CA PHE A 172 -7.47 -12.64 -18.92
C PHE A 172 -8.45 -12.90 -20.06
N SER A 173 -7.92 -12.92 -21.27
CA SER A 173 -8.60 -13.40 -22.47
C SER A 173 -7.59 -14.17 -23.30
N ARG A 174 -8.02 -15.27 -23.92
CA ARG A 174 -7.17 -16.07 -24.81
C ARG A 174 -7.56 -15.87 -26.28
N ALA A 175 -7.70 -14.62 -26.69
CA ALA A 175 -7.93 -14.27 -28.08
C ALA A 175 -6.88 -14.95 -28.98
N SER A 176 -7.37 -15.78 -29.92
CA SER A 176 -6.72 -16.77 -30.82
C SER A 176 -5.27 -16.55 -31.29
N THR A 177 -4.36 -16.26 -30.37
CA THR A 177 -2.95 -16.10 -30.65
C THR A 177 -2.31 -17.46 -30.48
N ALA A 178 -1.74 -17.98 -31.57
CA ALA A 178 -1.03 -19.25 -31.64
C ALA A 178 0.18 -19.35 -30.67
N ASN A 179 0.45 -18.29 -29.89
CA ASN A 179 1.51 -18.22 -28.91
C ASN A 179 0.87 -18.26 -27.52
N ASN A 180 1.22 -19.27 -26.72
CA ASN A 180 0.74 -19.55 -25.36
C ASN A 180 0.90 -18.40 -24.32
N THR A 181 1.35 -17.21 -24.72
CA THR A 181 1.66 -16.07 -23.84
C THR A 181 0.44 -15.18 -23.54
N ALA A 182 -0.69 -15.34 -24.23
CA ALA A 182 -1.87 -14.49 -24.03
C ALA A 182 -2.47 -14.59 -22.61
N GLY A 183 -2.28 -15.73 -21.94
CA GLY A 183 -2.75 -15.99 -20.58
C GLY A 183 -1.85 -15.43 -19.47
N PHE A 184 -0.65 -14.95 -19.79
CA PHE A 184 0.32 -14.55 -18.77
C PHE A 184 0.12 -13.08 -18.34
N ARG A 185 0.09 -12.82 -17.04
CA ARG A 185 0.09 -11.48 -16.44
C ARG A 185 1.01 -11.41 -15.24
N ASP A 186 1.73 -10.29 -15.12
CA ASP A 186 2.44 -9.96 -13.89
C ASP A 186 1.46 -9.42 -12.84
N ALA A 187 1.51 -9.97 -11.63
CA ALA A 187 0.76 -9.46 -10.50
C ALA A 187 1.53 -8.28 -9.90
N GLN A 188 1.08 -7.06 -10.19
CA GLN A 188 1.73 -5.85 -9.71
C GLN A 188 1.17 -5.42 -8.35
N VAL A 189 2.07 -4.99 -7.47
CA VAL A 189 1.77 -4.39 -6.18
C VAL A 189 2.24 -2.95 -6.21
N THR A 190 1.39 -2.04 -5.74
CA THR A 190 1.73 -0.63 -5.52
C THR A 190 1.59 -0.29 -4.04
N VAL A 191 2.65 0.25 -3.45
CA VAL A 191 2.65 0.77 -2.07
C VAL A 191 2.68 2.28 -2.14
N THR A 192 1.69 2.95 -1.56
CA THR A 192 1.56 4.42 -1.55
C THR A 192 1.59 4.95 -0.12
N LEU A 193 2.47 5.90 0.17
CA LEU A 193 2.51 6.55 1.48
C LEU A 193 1.34 7.56 1.60
N LEU A 194 0.49 7.40 2.60
CA LEU A 194 -0.69 8.26 2.81
C LEU A 194 -0.53 9.25 3.95
N ALA A 195 0.24 8.89 4.98
CA ALA A 195 0.58 9.76 6.09
C ALA A 195 1.96 9.40 6.63
N LEU A 196 2.75 10.42 6.95
CA LEU A 196 4.03 10.26 7.65
C LEU A 196 3.78 10.03 9.13
N ASP A 197 4.57 9.14 9.75
CA ASP A 197 4.54 9.02 11.19
C ASP A 197 5.18 10.26 11.83
N ARG A 198 4.38 10.99 12.60
CA ARG A 198 4.83 12.12 13.40
C ARG A 198 4.71 11.76 14.87
N PRO A 199 5.81 11.87 15.65
CA PRO A 199 5.69 11.78 17.08
C PRO A 199 4.78 12.92 17.57
N PRO A 200 4.06 12.72 18.69
CA PRO A 200 3.28 13.79 19.28
C PRO A 200 4.20 14.99 19.54
N VAL A 201 3.83 16.14 19.00
CA VAL A 201 4.53 17.39 19.28
C VAL A 201 4.21 17.72 20.73
N ASN A 202 5.19 17.54 21.62
CA ASN A 202 5.10 18.03 22.99
C ASN A 202 5.04 19.56 22.94
N VAL A 203 3.84 20.11 22.81
CA VAL A 203 3.60 21.54 22.95
C VAL A 203 3.92 21.89 24.41
N PRO A 204 4.90 22.77 24.69
CA PRO A 204 5.14 23.21 26.06
C PRO A 204 3.84 23.77 26.63
N GLU A 205 3.42 23.24 27.78
CA GLU A 205 2.19 23.71 28.41
C GLU A 205 2.25 25.25 28.58
N PRO A 206 1.14 25.98 28.34
CA PRO A 206 1.12 27.44 28.38
C PRO A 206 1.66 28.02 29.70
N SER A 207 1.56 27.27 30.80
CA SER A 207 2.10 27.57 32.12
C SER A 207 3.63 27.71 32.13
N SER A 208 4.35 26.91 31.33
CA SER A 208 5.81 26.91 31.27
C SER A 208 6.36 28.17 30.57
N LEU A 209 5.68 28.61 29.50
CA LEU A 209 6.00 29.86 28.81
C LEU A 209 5.62 31.08 29.65
N ALA A 210 4.47 31.05 30.32
CA ALA A 210 4.07 32.09 31.25
C ALA A 210 5.07 32.23 32.41
N LEU A 211 5.55 31.12 32.98
CA LEU A 211 6.53 31.12 34.06
C LEU A 211 7.91 31.63 33.62
N ALA A 212 8.39 31.21 32.45
CA ALA A 212 9.64 31.74 31.88
C ALA A 212 9.53 33.25 31.59
N GLY A 213 8.38 33.70 31.06
CA GLY A 213 8.08 35.12 30.85
C GLY A 213 8.02 35.92 32.16
N MET A 214 7.38 35.38 33.20
CA MET A 214 7.35 36.02 34.52
C MET A 214 8.73 36.06 35.19
N GLY A 215 9.57 35.03 35.01
CA GLY A 215 10.94 35.01 35.53
C GLY A 215 11.81 36.12 34.94
N LEU A 216 11.70 36.37 33.64
CA LEU A 216 12.42 37.45 32.95
C LEU A 216 11.94 38.85 33.38
N LEU A 217 10.63 39.03 33.56
CA LEU A 217 10.06 40.28 34.07
C LEU A 217 10.47 40.56 35.53
N ALA A 218 10.51 39.53 36.37
CA ALA A 218 10.98 39.64 37.74
C ALA A 218 12.48 40.02 37.81
N ALA A 219 13.33 39.42 36.96
CA ALA A 219 14.75 39.75 36.88
C ALA A 219 14.99 41.19 36.40
N ALA A 220 14.24 41.65 35.38
CA ALA A 220 14.31 43.03 34.89
C ALA A 220 13.84 44.06 35.93
N GLY A 221 12.80 43.73 36.71
CA GLY A 221 12.30 44.56 37.81
C GLY A 221 13.30 44.73 38.96
N VAL A 222 14.03 43.67 39.32
CA VAL A 222 15.02 43.69 40.41
C VAL A 222 16.28 44.47 40.00
N MET A 223 16.74 44.39 38.74
CA MET A 223 17.90 45.17 38.29
C MET A 223 17.63 46.68 38.24
N ARG A 224 16.38 47.10 38.01
CA ARG A 224 16.02 48.53 37.95
C ARG A 224 16.05 49.22 39.32
N ARG A 225 15.91 48.48 40.41
CA ARG A 225 15.88 49.02 41.79
C ARG A 225 17.26 49.37 42.36
N ARG A 226 18.36 49.03 41.69
CA ARG A 226 19.74 49.31 42.17
C ARG A 226 20.35 50.62 41.65
N LYS A 227 19.58 51.46 40.94
CA LYS A 227 20.00 52.80 40.52
C LYS A 227 19.04 53.85 41.05
N HIS A 228 19.02 54.04 42.37
CA HIS A 228 18.55 55.26 43.02
C HIS A 228 19.24 55.38 44.38
#